data_AF-A0A7X5XZ51-F1
#
_entry.id   AF-A0A7X5XZ51-F1
#
_cell.length_a   1.000
_cell.length_b   1.000
_cell.length_c   1.000
_cell.angle_alpha   90.00
_cell.angle_beta   90.00
_cell.angle_gamma   90.00
#
_symmetry.space_group_name_H-M   'P 1'
#
loop_
_entity.id
_entity.type
_entity.pdbx_description
1 polymer ?
#
loop_
_entity_poly.entity_id
_entity_poly.type
_entity_poly.pdbx_seq_one_letter_code
_entity_poly.pdbx_strand_id
1 'polypeptide(L)'
;MSVMIRGEDRARLKVTGDIEAELAVPTGGTGRCWLSFSDGTLVEAAYGKDDDCRFAVSEEGAGIARIQRDGAADVLRLDWRVEWVTVAAAGNAVRAGRGEPMPVLPGLFG
;
A
#
# COMPACT_ATOMS: atom_id res chain seq x y z
N MET A 1 13.32 11.86 -0.43
CA MET A 1 12.89 10.87 0.56
C MET A 1 11.67 10.20 -0.02
N SER A 2 11.86 8.98 -0.49
CA SER A 2 10.80 8.19 -1.11
C SER A 2 11.16 6.71 -1.05
N VAL A 3 10.14 5.87 -0.97
CA VAL A 3 10.30 4.42 -1.19
C VAL A 3 9.56 4.00 -2.45
N MET A 4 10.10 2.99 -3.12
CA MET A 4 9.47 2.31 -4.24
C MET A 4 9.23 0.85 -3.86
N ILE A 5 8.05 0.35 -4.20
CA ILE A 5 7.62 -1.02 -3.94
C ILE A 5 7.24 -1.67 -5.26
N ARG A 6 7.76 -2.87 -5.50
CA ARG A 6 7.50 -3.69 -6.69
C ARG A 6 7.27 -5.14 -6.28
N GLY A 7 6.29 -5.81 -6.88
CA GLY A 7 6.23 -7.27 -6.84
C GLY A 7 7.33 -7.86 -7.71
N GLU A 8 8.21 -8.69 -7.15
CA GLU A 8 9.15 -9.47 -7.96
C GLU A 8 8.49 -10.75 -8.46
N ASP A 9 7.80 -11.44 -7.56
CA ASP A 9 7.05 -12.65 -7.82
C ASP A 9 5.89 -12.75 -6.80
N ARG A 10 5.08 -13.82 -6.88
CA ARG A 10 3.96 -14.06 -5.94
C ARG A 10 4.38 -14.31 -4.48
N ALA A 11 5.68 -14.48 -4.22
CA ALA A 11 6.22 -14.75 -2.90
C ALA A 11 7.00 -13.55 -2.33
N ARG A 12 7.35 -12.55 -3.14
CA ARG A 12 8.24 -11.46 -2.72
C ARG A 12 7.87 -10.09 -3.26
N LEU A 13 8.00 -9.10 -2.40
CA LEU A 13 7.97 -7.67 -2.70
C LEU A 13 9.36 -7.09 -2.46
N LYS A 14 9.84 -6.29 -3.41
CA LYS A 14 11.07 -5.52 -3.29
C LYS A 14 10.76 -4.09 -2.88
N VAL A 15 11.50 -3.60 -1.89
CA VAL A 15 11.46 -2.21 -1.40
C VAL A 15 12.82 -1.57 -1.64
N THR A 16 12.83 -0.38 -2.26
CA THR A 16 14.04 0.40 -2.52
C THR A 16 13.84 1.88 -2.22
N GLY A 17 14.93 2.62 -2.03
CA GLY A 17 14.92 4.06 -1.73
C GLY A 17 15.39 4.34 -0.32
N ASP A 18 14.57 5.04 0.49
CA ASP A 18 14.94 5.42 1.86
C ASP A 18 15.17 4.22 2.80
N ILE A 19 14.53 3.09 2.51
CA ILE A 19 14.81 1.78 3.11
C ILE A 19 14.92 0.75 2.00
N GLU A 20 15.74 -0.27 2.21
CA GLU A 20 15.95 -1.37 1.27
C GLU A 20 15.63 -2.70 1.96
N ALA A 21 14.74 -3.48 1.35
CA ALA A 21 14.33 -4.78 1.89
C ALA A 21 13.68 -5.66 0.81
N GLU A 22 13.72 -6.98 1.02
CA GLU A 22 12.82 -7.93 0.39
C GLU A 22 11.85 -8.46 1.44
N LEU A 23 10.55 -8.36 1.15
CA LEU A 23 9.49 -8.77 2.05
C LEU A 23 8.78 -9.98 1.49
N ALA A 24 8.62 -11.02 2.31
CA ALA A 24 7.84 -12.19 1.95
C ALA A 24 6.35 -11.84 1.87
N VAL A 25 5.72 -12.21 0.75
CA VAL A 25 4.28 -12.17 0.57
C VAL A 25 3.68 -13.37 1.31
N PRO A 26 2.76 -13.14 2.27
CA PRO A 26 2.15 -14.23 3.01
C PRO A 26 1.44 -15.22 2.09
N THR A 27 1.82 -16.49 2.17
CA THR A 27 1.25 -17.58 1.39
C THR A 27 -0.06 -18.09 2.01
N GLY A 28 -0.95 -18.65 1.19
CA GLY A 28 -2.19 -19.28 1.67
C GLY A 28 -3.48 -18.45 1.52
N GLY A 29 -3.44 -17.32 0.79
CA GLY A 29 -4.61 -16.46 0.54
C GLY A 29 -5.05 -16.38 -0.94
N THR A 30 -5.94 -15.44 -1.24
CA THR A 30 -6.48 -15.14 -2.59
C THR A 30 -5.47 -14.45 -3.53
N GLY A 31 -4.16 -14.62 -3.31
CA GLY A 31 -3.12 -13.81 -3.97
C GLY A 31 -3.13 -12.34 -3.56
N ARG A 32 -3.59 -12.02 -2.35
CA ARG A 32 -3.68 -10.64 -1.84
C ARG A 32 -2.97 -10.48 -0.50
N CYS A 33 -2.35 -9.33 -0.30
CA CYS A 33 -1.74 -8.92 0.97
C CYS A 33 -1.89 -7.41 1.20
N TRP A 34 -1.60 -6.98 2.42
CA TRP A 34 -1.65 -5.59 2.83
C TRP A 34 -0.25 -5.07 3.12
N LEU A 35 0.02 -3.84 2.68
CA LEU A 35 1.22 -3.08 2.98
C LEU A 35 0.87 -1.90 3.86
N SER A 36 1.50 -1.81 5.02
CA SER A 36 1.35 -0.68 5.94
C SER A 36 2.66 0.07 6.04
N PHE A 37 2.59 1.40 5.99
CA PHE A 37 3.74 2.30 5.99
C PHE A 37 3.75 3.21 7.22
N SER A 38 4.94 3.66 7.61
CA SER A 38 5.14 4.51 8.79
C SER A 38 4.44 5.88 8.73
N ASP A 39 4.02 6.33 7.56
CA ASP A 39 3.27 7.56 7.35
C ASP A 39 1.75 7.39 7.54
N GLY A 40 1.31 6.17 7.82
CA GLY A 40 -0.11 5.79 7.95
C GLY A 40 -0.76 5.29 6.66
N THR A 41 -0.04 5.29 5.52
CA THR A 41 -0.58 4.79 4.25
C THR A 41 -0.83 3.28 4.35
N LEU A 42 -1.98 2.83 3.85
CA LEU A 42 -2.33 1.42 3.72
C LEU A 42 -2.64 1.08 2.26
N VAL A 43 -1.95 0.07 1.73
CA VAL A 43 -2.09 -0.36 0.33
C VAL A 43 -2.45 -1.84 0.26
N GLU A 44 -3.41 -2.17 -0.60
CA GLU A 44 -3.68 -3.55 -1.00
C GLU A 44 -2.75 -3.91 -2.17
N ALA A 45 -2.08 -5.05 -2.06
CA ALA A 45 -1.37 -5.67 -3.17
C ALA A 45 -2.12 -6.93 -3.62
N ALA A 46 -2.38 -7.04 -4.91
CA ALA A 46 -3.11 -8.16 -5.52
C ALA A 46 -2.33 -8.73 -6.69
N TYR A 47 -2.03 -10.02 -6.64
CA TYR A 47 -1.33 -10.74 -7.71
C TYR A 47 -2.34 -11.37 -8.66
N GLY A 48 -2.28 -10.96 -9.94
CA GLY A 48 -3.06 -11.53 -11.03
C GLY A 48 -2.64 -12.95 -11.40
N LYS A 49 -3.32 -13.57 -12.37
CA LYS A 49 -3.03 -14.95 -12.83
C LYS A 49 -1.62 -15.11 -13.41
N ASP A 50 -1.10 -14.06 -14.02
CA ASP A 50 0.22 -14.02 -14.66
C ASP A 50 1.31 -13.48 -13.72
N ASP A 51 1.08 -13.55 -12.40
CA ASP A 51 1.96 -13.02 -11.35
C ASP A 51 2.15 -11.49 -11.35
N ASP A 52 1.39 -10.78 -12.18
CA ASP A 52 1.34 -9.31 -12.20
C ASP A 52 0.84 -8.75 -10.87
N CYS A 53 1.71 -8.07 -10.14
CA CYS A 53 1.35 -7.36 -8.91
C CYS A 53 0.63 -6.04 -9.25
N ARG A 54 -0.59 -5.89 -8.74
CA ARG A 54 -1.37 -4.64 -8.79
C ARG A 54 -1.46 -4.03 -7.41
N PHE A 55 -1.36 -2.70 -7.35
CA PHE A 55 -1.53 -1.96 -6.09
C PHE A 55 -2.82 -1.15 -6.11
N ALA A 56 -3.43 -1.00 -4.94
CA ALA A 56 -4.53 -0.08 -4.71
C ALA A 56 -4.38 0.60 -3.35
N VAL A 57 -4.37 1.93 -3.32
CA VAL A 57 -4.34 2.67 -2.05
C VAL A 57 -5.71 2.52 -1.38
N SER A 58 -5.71 1.97 -0.16
CA SER A 58 -6.94 1.85 0.63
C SER A 58 -7.11 3.04 1.56
N GLU A 59 -6.03 3.48 2.22
CA GLU A 59 -6.03 4.63 3.10
C GLU A 59 -4.80 5.49 2.77
N GLU A 60 -5.02 6.78 2.57
CA GLU A 60 -3.95 7.76 2.35
C GLU A 60 -3.35 8.16 3.70
N GLY A 61 -2.03 8.07 3.81
CA GLY A 61 -1.27 8.60 4.95
C GLY A 61 -0.87 10.06 4.75
N ALA A 62 0.22 10.47 5.41
CA ALA A 62 0.80 11.80 5.24
C ALA A 62 1.57 11.96 3.91
N GLY A 63 2.08 10.85 3.35
CA GLY A 63 2.84 10.84 2.12
C GLY A 63 1.98 10.91 0.87
N ILE A 64 2.61 11.21 -0.27
CA ILE A 64 1.95 11.16 -1.58
C ILE A 64 2.20 9.77 -2.18
N ALA A 65 1.16 8.94 -2.22
CA ALA A 65 1.19 7.65 -2.90
C ALA A 65 0.93 7.81 -4.40
N ARG A 66 1.74 7.16 -5.23
CA ARG A 66 1.60 7.13 -6.69
C ARG A 66 1.79 5.72 -7.19
N ILE A 67 0.85 5.24 -8.00
CA ILE A 67 0.93 3.93 -8.63
C ILE A 67 1.15 4.16 -10.13
N GLN A 68 2.25 3.63 -10.65
CA GLN A 68 2.61 3.69 -12.06
C GLN A 68 2.70 2.27 -12.63
N ARG A 69 2.43 2.11 -13.92
CA ARG A 69 2.57 0.81 -14.59
C ARG A 69 3.95 0.70 -15.22
N ASP A 70 4.66 -0.38 -14.94
CA ASP A 70 5.93 -0.74 -15.57
C ASP A 70 5.80 -2.14 -16.21
N GLY A 71 5.60 -2.15 -17.53
CA GLY A 71 5.22 -3.36 -18.26
C GLY A 71 3.85 -3.87 -17.82
N ALA A 72 3.80 -5.13 -17.36
CA ALA A 72 2.58 -5.78 -16.91
C ALA A 72 2.27 -5.52 -15.42
N ALA A 73 3.26 -5.17 -14.61
CA ALA A 73 3.12 -4.97 -13.16
C ALA A 73 3.03 -3.48 -12.77
N ASP A 74 2.51 -3.22 -11.57
CA ASP A 74 2.52 -1.88 -10.99
C ASP A 74 3.81 -1.64 -10.18
N VAL A 75 4.19 -0.36 -10.09
CA VAL A 75 5.21 0.17 -9.19
C VAL A 75 4.52 1.20 -8.30
N LEU A 76 4.51 0.94 -7.00
CA LEU A 76 4.07 1.91 -6.00
C LEU A 76 5.26 2.78 -5.61
N ARG A 77 5.08 4.10 -5.63
CA ARG A 77 6.02 5.07 -5.08
C ARG A 77 5.33 5.87 -4.00
N LEU A 78 5.96 5.97 -2.83
CA LEU A 78 5.50 6.79 -1.73
C LEU A 78 6.52 7.90 -1.48
N ASP A 79 6.15 9.14 -1.81
CA ASP A 79 6.99 10.32 -1.64
C ASP A 79 6.86 10.88 -0.22
N TRP A 80 7.49 10.18 0.72
CA TRP A 80 7.62 10.57 2.13
C TRP A 80 8.85 9.90 2.74
N ARG A 81 9.26 10.36 3.93
CA ARG A 81 10.28 9.67 4.72
C ARG A 81 9.65 8.43 5.37
N VAL A 82 9.88 7.27 4.79
CA VAL A 82 9.41 6.00 5.33
C VAL A 82 10.49 5.38 6.21
N GLU A 83 10.12 5.01 7.43
CA GLU A 83 11.04 4.42 8.41
C GLU A 83 10.81 2.92 8.58
N TRP A 84 9.59 2.45 8.25
CA TRP A 84 9.25 1.04 8.24
C TRP A 84 8.11 0.76 7.25
N VAL A 85 8.08 -0.48 6.80
CA VAL A 85 7.00 -1.08 6.01
C VAL A 85 6.78 -2.50 6.51
N THR A 86 5.52 -2.93 6.56
CA THR A 86 5.14 -4.29 6.94
C THR A 86 4.22 -4.91 5.90
N VAL A 87 4.24 -6.24 5.83
CA VAL A 87 3.36 -7.03 4.97
C VAL A 87 2.50 -7.94 5.84
N ALA A 88 1.19 -7.92 5.62
CA ALA A 88 0.23 -8.77 6.31
C ALA A 88 -0.65 -9.55 5.32
N ALA A 89 -1.07 -10.75 5.73
CA ALA A 89 -2.02 -11.53 4.95
C ALA A 89 -3.35 -10.79 4.80
N ALA A 90 -4.12 -11.06 3.74
CA ALA A 90 -5.37 -10.35 3.45
C ALA A 90 -6.37 -10.30 4.62
N GLY A 91 -6.42 -11.34 5.46
CA GLY A 91 -7.31 -11.43 6.63
C GLY A 91 -6.78 -10.76 7.91
N ASN A 92 -5.55 -10.24 7.89
CA ASN A 92 -4.86 -9.70 9.06
C ASN A 92 -4.76 -8.16 9.02
N ALA A 93 -5.68 -7.50 8.34
CA ALA A 93 -5.82 -6.04 8.37
C ALA A 93 -7.24 -5.67 8.78
N VAL A 94 -7.34 -4.73 9.73
CA VAL A 94 -8.61 -4.10 10.12
C VAL A 94 -8.51 -2.63 9.77
N ARG A 95 -9.54 -2.12 9.10
CA ARG A 95 -9.65 -0.73 8.68
C ARG A 95 -10.81 -0.08 9.41
N ALA A 96 -10.71 1.21 9.67
CA ALA A 96 -11.88 1.98 10.08
C ALA A 96 -12.92 1.90 8.95
N GLY A 97 -14.19 1.65 9.29
CA GLY A 97 -15.26 1.94 8.35
C GLY A 97 -15.25 3.43 8.03
N ARG A 98 -15.73 3.83 6.85
CA ARG A 98 -16.01 5.24 6.59
C ARG A 98 -16.94 5.73 7.71
N GLY A 99 -16.41 6.58 8.60
CA GLY A 99 -17.19 7.20 9.66
C GLY A 99 -18.38 7.93 9.05
N GLU A 100 -19.45 8.10 9.83
CA GLU A 100 -20.56 8.94 9.41
C GLU A 100 -20.00 10.31 8.99
N PRO A 101 -20.48 10.87 7.86
CA PRO A 101 -20.01 12.17 7.41
C PRO A 101 -20.14 13.16 8.55
N MET A 102 -19.06 13.88 8.84
CA MET A 102 -19.04 14.88 9.90
C MET A 102 -20.21 15.85 9.71
N PRO A 103 -20.96 16.18 10.78
CA PRO A 103 -22.07 17.12 10.67
C PRO A 103 -21.54 18.46 10.16
N VAL A 104 -22.28 19.08 9.25
CA VAL A 104 -21.96 20.41 8.76
C VAL A 104 -22.04 21.38 9.94
N LEU A 105 -20.90 21.98 10.30
CA LEU A 105 -20.87 23.01 11.34
C LEU A 105 -21.41 24.33 10.74
N PRO A 106 -22.51 24.89 11.26
CA PRO A 106 -23.05 26.16 10.75
C PRO A 106 -22.02 27.29 10.94
N GLY A 107 -21.78 28.09 9.90
CA GLY A 107 -20.99 29.32 9.97
C GLY A 107 -19.48 29.22 9.71
N LEU A 108 -18.97 28.05 9.29
CA LEU A 108 -17.53 27.86 8.99
C LEU A 108 -17.13 28.17 7.54
N PHE A 109 -18.11 28.26 6.64
CA PHE A 109 -17.94 28.69 5.26
C PHE A 109 -18.91 29.84 5.00
N GLY A 110 -18.49 31.04 5.39
CA GLY A 110 -19.17 32.31 5.14
C GLY A 110 -18.24 33.28 4.43
#